data_AF-A0A8D3Y465-F1
#
_entry.id   AF-A0A8D3Y465-F1
#
_cell.length_a   1.000
_cell.length_b   1.000
_cell.length_c   1.000
_cell.angle_alpha   90.00
_cell.angle_beta   90.00
_cell.angle_gamma   90.00
#
_symmetry.space_group_name_H-M   'P 1'
#
loop_
_entity.id
_entity.type
_entity.pdbx_description
1 polymer ?
#
loop_
_entity_poly.entity_id
_entity_poly.type
_entity_poly.pdbx_seq_one_letter_code
_entity_poly.pdbx_strand_id
1 'polypeptide(L)'
;MIDLSQLPAPEVVEPLDFEGIYQDLLATFRALMGDGWTAPLESDPVVKLLELCAYREVQLRARINDAARSVLLAYAVGADLEQLAANVNVSRLLVSPGDPEASPPVEPVYENDASLRARVQRAFEGLSVAGPRAAYVFHALSADGRVADASAESPAPAEVVVTVLSREGDGSAGADLLDRVNDALSSEEVRPVADRLTVQGAQIVPYEVKATLWLYPGPEVEPILAAALAQLETYVGTQRRLGRDIRRSALFAALHVEGVQRVELLQPSADVVLTSSQAAHCTAIDVSAGGFDE
;
A
#
# COMPACT_ATOMS: atom_id res chain seq x y z
N MET A 1 -1.34 13.12 2.62
CA MET A 1 -0.09 12.35 2.43
C MET A 1 -0.04 11.91 0.98
N ILE A 2 1.11 12.08 0.33
CA ILE A 2 1.29 11.65 -1.06
C ILE A 2 1.46 10.13 -1.07
N ASP A 3 0.74 9.43 -1.95
CA ASP A 3 0.95 8.02 -2.20
C ASP A 3 2.25 7.84 -2.98
N LEU A 4 3.29 7.35 -2.30
CA LEU A 4 4.62 7.17 -2.89
C LEU A 4 4.64 6.14 -4.01
N SER A 5 3.68 5.21 -4.05
CA SER A 5 3.59 4.19 -5.10
C SER A 5 3.16 4.75 -6.46
N GLN A 6 2.58 5.94 -6.47
CA GLN A 6 2.13 6.64 -7.68
C GLN A 6 3.19 7.56 -8.27
N LEU A 7 4.37 7.64 -7.67
CA LEU A 7 5.46 8.45 -8.20
C LEU A 7 6.10 7.76 -9.42
N PRO A 8 6.50 8.52 -10.45
CA PRO A 8 7.24 7.97 -11.57
C PRO A 8 8.57 7.39 -11.09
N ALA A 9 9.06 6.38 -11.82
CA ALA A 9 10.38 5.83 -11.59
C ALA A 9 11.45 6.94 -11.63
N PRO A 10 12.42 6.94 -10.71
CA PRO A 10 13.50 7.91 -10.71
C PRO A 10 14.43 7.67 -11.91
N GLU A 11 15.10 8.72 -12.38
CA GLU A 11 16.00 8.65 -13.55
C GLU A 11 17.17 7.67 -13.39
N VAL A 12 17.57 7.37 -12.15
CA VAL A 12 18.61 6.38 -11.85
C VAL A 12 18.19 4.95 -12.20
N VAL A 13 16.88 4.69 -12.33
CA VAL A 13 16.36 3.39 -12.75
C VAL A 13 16.18 3.40 -14.26
N GLU A 14 17.13 2.79 -14.96
CA GLU A 14 17.15 2.76 -16.42
C GLU A 14 16.37 1.55 -16.97
N PRO A 15 15.66 1.69 -18.12
CA PRO A 15 15.15 0.54 -18.84
C PRO A 15 16.32 -0.32 -19.36
N LEU A 16 16.17 -1.63 -19.27
CA LEU A 16 17.19 -2.57 -19.72
C LEU A 16 16.93 -2.96 -21.18
N ASP A 17 17.90 -2.72 -22.06
CA ASP A 17 17.84 -3.11 -23.47
C ASP A 17 19.11 -3.87 -23.85
N PHE A 18 18.97 -5.18 -24.03
CA PHE A 18 20.08 -6.03 -24.44
C PHE A 18 20.60 -5.67 -25.83
N GLU A 19 19.69 -5.39 -26.78
CA GLU A 19 20.07 -5.18 -28.17
C GLU A 19 20.82 -3.85 -28.33
N GLY A 20 20.34 -2.78 -27.69
CA GLY A 20 21.03 -1.50 -27.65
C GLY A 20 22.46 -1.63 -27.09
N ILE A 21 22.62 -2.31 -25.94
CA ILE A 21 23.93 -2.54 -25.33
C ILE A 21 24.84 -3.37 -26.24
N TYR A 22 24.32 -4.44 -26.86
CA TYR A 22 25.08 -5.27 -27.78
C TYR A 22 25.58 -4.47 -28.99
N GLN A 23 24.72 -3.64 -29.59
CA GLN A 23 25.10 -2.80 -30.72
C GLN A 23 26.17 -1.77 -30.35
N ASP A 24 26.08 -1.17 -29.16
CA ASP A 24 27.10 -0.24 -28.65
C ASP A 24 28.46 -0.92 -28.43
N LEU A 25 28.46 -2.12 -27.83
CA LEU A 25 29.67 -2.92 -27.65
C LEU A 25 30.26 -3.35 -28.99
N LEU A 26 29.43 -3.77 -29.94
CA LEU A 26 29.84 -4.14 -31.30
C LEU A 26 30.46 -2.93 -32.04
N ALA A 27 29.84 -1.77 -31.96
CA ALA A 27 30.35 -0.54 -32.56
C ALA A 27 31.71 -0.15 -31.96
N THR A 28 31.85 -0.23 -30.64
CA THR A 28 33.09 0.03 -29.92
C THR A 28 34.18 -0.96 -30.33
N PHE A 29 33.86 -2.25 -30.39
CA PHE A 29 34.82 -3.29 -30.79
C PHE A 29 35.30 -3.10 -32.24
N ARG A 30 34.38 -2.79 -33.17
CA ARG A 30 34.73 -2.46 -34.57
C ARG A 30 35.68 -1.27 -34.66
N ALA A 31 35.39 -0.20 -33.90
CA ALA A 31 36.25 0.97 -33.88
C ALA A 31 37.67 0.67 -33.38
N LEU A 32 37.81 -0.22 -32.39
CA LEU A 32 39.11 -0.65 -31.87
C LEU A 32 39.90 -1.55 -32.83
N MET A 33 39.21 -2.40 -33.60
CA MET A 33 39.84 -3.34 -34.53
C MET A 33 40.17 -2.72 -35.90
N GLY A 34 39.47 -1.66 -36.32
CA GLY A 34 39.60 -1.09 -37.66
C GLY A 34 39.36 -2.16 -38.74
N ASP A 35 40.28 -2.27 -39.71
CA ASP A 35 40.22 -3.28 -40.77
C ASP A 35 40.62 -4.69 -40.30
N GLY A 36 41.08 -4.85 -39.06
CA GLY A 36 41.54 -6.12 -38.49
C GLY A 36 40.42 -7.11 -38.13
N TRP A 37 39.17 -6.65 -38.12
CA TRP A 37 38.00 -7.51 -37.91
C TRP A 37 36.80 -7.00 -38.70
N THR A 38 36.37 -7.77 -39.70
CA THR A 38 35.31 -7.37 -40.63
C THR A 38 34.08 -8.29 -40.55
N ALA A 39 34.08 -9.31 -39.67
CA ALA A 39 33.12 -10.39 -39.71
C ALA A 39 31.75 -9.98 -39.13
N PRO A 40 30.65 -10.08 -39.92
CA PRO A 40 29.29 -9.95 -39.43
C PRO A 40 28.60 -11.33 -39.32
N LEU A 41 29.37 -12.40 -39.08
CA LEU A 41 28.82 -13.76 -38.96
C LEU A 41 28.58 -14.10 -37.48
N GLU A 42 27.38 -14.59 -37.18
CA GLU A 42 27.03 -15.11 -35.84
C GLU A 42 27.90 -16.30 -35.39
N SER A 43 28.55 -16.98 -36.34
CA SER A 43 29.46 -18.08 -36.07
C SER A 43 30.84 -17.63 -35.59
N ASP A 44 31.15 -16.33 -35.63
CA ASP A 44 32.41 -15.81 -35.10
C ASP A 44 32.42 -15.91 -33.56
N PRO A 45 33.44 -16.56 -32.94
CA PRO A 45 33.53 -16.65 -31.49
C PRO A 45 33.57 -15.28 -30.79
N VAL A 46 34.03 -14.22 -31.46
CA VAL A 46 34.00 -12.85 -30.93
C VAL A 46 32.56 -12.38 -30.71
N VAL A 47 31.64 -12.70 -31.62
CA VAL A 47 30.21 -12.35 -31.48
C VAL A 47 29.64 -12.98 -30.20
N LYS A 48 29.99 -14.23 -29.90
CA LYS A 48 29.57 -14.91 -28.66
C LYS A 48 30.16 -14.30 -27.40
N LEU A 49 31.39 -13.80 -27.46
CA LEU A 49 31.97 -13.04 -26.34
C LEU A 49 31.25 -11.69 -26.15
N LEU A 50 30.91 -10.98 -27.23
CA LEU A 50 30.16 -9.72 -27.16
C LEU A 50 28.75 -9.92 -26.62
N GLU A 51 28.03 -10.97 -27.05
CA GLU A 51 26.74 -11.35 -26.49
C GLU A 51 26.83 -11.63 -24.98
N LEU A 52 27.86 -12.37 -24.54
CA LEU A 52 28.10 -12.63 -23.12
C LEU A 52 28.39 -11.34 -22.34
N CYS A 53 29.17 -10.42 -22.90
CA CYS A 53 29.46 -9.11 -22.31
C CYS A 53 28.18 -8.27 -22.17
N ALA A 54 27.37 -8.17 -23.23
CA ALA A 54 26.09 -7.46 -23.20
C ALA A 54 25.15 -8.05 -22.14
N TYR A 55 25.06 -9.38 -22.06
CA TYR A 55 24.24 -10.05 -21.05
C TYR A 55 24.72 -9.75 -19.62
N ARG A 56 26.03 -9.78 -19.38
CA ARG A 56 26.60 -9.43 -18.07
C ARG A 56 26.38 -7.97 -17.71
N GLU A 57 26.44 -7.08 -18.68
CA GLU A 57 26.16 -5.66 -18.47
C GLU A 57 24.68 -5.43 -18.11
N VAL A 58 23.74 -6.07 -18.82
CA VAL A 58 22.31 -6.04 -18.47
C VAL A 58 22.10 -6.50 -17.02
N GLN A 59 22.73 -7.60 -16.62
CA GLN A 59 22.66 -8.10 -15.24
C GLN A 59 23.22 -7.10 -14.22
N LEU A 60 24.33 -6.44 -14.55
CA LEU A 60 24.95 -5.45 -13.66
C LEU A 60 24.07 -4.20 -13.53
N ARG A 61 23.52 -3.69 -14.63
CA ARG A 61 22.56 -2.56 -14.63
C ARG A 61 21.28 -2.92 -13.87
N ALA A 62 20.76 -4.14 -14.03
CA ALA A 62 19.64 -4.64 -13.22
C ALA A 62 19.95 -4.59 -11.73
N ARG A 63 21.14 -5.09 -11.33
CA ARG A 63 21.57 -5.05 -9.93
C ARG A 63 21.72 -3.62 -9.38
N ILE A 64 22.19 -2.69 -10.22
CA ILE A 64 22.28 -1.27 -9.86
C ILE A 64 20.87 -0.67 -9.69
N ASN A 65 19.94 -0.96 -10.60
CA ASN A 65 18.55 -0.54 -10.49
C ASN A 65 17.91 -1.04 -9.20
N ASP A 66 18.12 -2.31 -8.85
CA ASP A 66 17.58 -2.91 -7.63
C ASP A 66 18.21 -2.29 -6.38
N ALA A 67 19.52 -2.03 -6.38
CA ALA A 67 20.20 -1.32 -5.30
C ALA A 67 19.76 0.15 -5.15
N ALA A 68 19.44 0.82 -6.27
CA ALA A 68 18.90 2.17 -6.23
C ALA A 68 17.46 2.19 -5.69
N ARG A 69 16.65 1.18 -6.03
CA ARG A 69 15.29 1.02 -5.49
C ARG A 69 15.29 0.73 -4.00
N SER A 70 16.22 -0.09 -3.50
CA SER A 70 16.26 -0.49 -2.09
C SER A 70 16.55 0.68 -1.13
N VAL A 71 17.22 1.74 -1.60
CA VAL A 71 17.51 2.93 -0.78
C VAL A 71 16.43 4.01 -0.86
N LEU A 72 15.40 3.81 -1.69
CA LEU A 72 14.30 4.76 -1.87
C LEU A 72 13.06 4.26 -1.13
N LEU A 73 12.53 5.07 -0.21
CA LEU A 73 11.35 4.72 0.60
C LEU A 73 10.15 4.27 -0.25
N ALA A 74 9.99 4.83 -1.46
CA ALA A 74 8.91 4.48 -2.38
C ALA A 74 8.98 3.03 -2.90
N TYR A 75 10.19 2.46 -3.01
CA TYR A 75 10.42 1.15 -3.64
C TYR A 75 10.95 0.08 -2.69
N ALA A 76 11.61 0.48 -1.59
CA ALA A 76 12.18 -0.44 -0.62
C ALA A 76 11.12 -1.38 -0.04
N VAL A 77 11.46 -2.66 0.10
CA VAL A 77 10.60 -3.73 0.63
C VAL A 77 11.40 -4.60 1.61
N GLY A 78 10.70 -5.37 2.44
CA GLY A 78 11.31 -6.32 3.38
C GLY A 78 12.38 -5.68 4.27
N ALA A 79 13.56 -6.31 4.32
CA ALA A 79 14.67 -5.89 5.18
C ALA A 79 15.25 -4.51 4.80
N ASP A 80 15.22 -4.13 3.52
CA ASP A 80 15.73 -2.81 3.10
C ASP A 80 14.83 -1.69 3.64
N LEU A 81 13.50 -1.91 3.62
CA LEU A 81 12.54 -0.99 4.23
C LEU A 81 12.74 -0.89 5.75
N GLU A 82 13.10 -1.99 6.41
CA GLU A 82 13.39 -1.99 7.85
C GLU A 82 14.65 -1.18 8.19
N GLN A 83 15.69 -1.24 7.36
CA GLN A 83 16.87 -0.38 7.53
C GLN A 83 16.52 1.10 7.35
N LEU A 84 15.69 1.43 6.36
CA LEU A 84 15.20 2.80 6.19
C LEU A 84 14.32 3.25 7.37
N ALA A 85 13.49 2.35 7.91
CA ALA A 85 12.67 2.64 9.07
C ALA A 85 13.52 2.89 10.33
N ALA A 86 14.59 2.12 10.52
CA ALA A 86 15.51 2.27 11.63
C ALA A 86 16.19 3.65 11.66
N ASN A 87 16.47 4.24 10.49
CA ASN A 87 17.05 5.60 10.40
C ASN A 87 16.17 6.69 11.02
N VAL A 88 14.87 6.43 11.17
CA VAL A 88 13.91 7.35 11.79
C VAL A 88 13.28 6.77 13.06
N ASN A 89 13.97 5.83 13.72
CA ASN A 89 13.53 5.16 14.95
C ASN A 89 12.16 4.46 14.83
N VAL A 90 11.85 3.91 13.66
CA VAL A 90 10.64 3.10 13.43
C VAL A 90 11.05 1.64 13.22
N SER A 91 10.32 0.72 13.84
CA SER A 91 10.44 -0.72 13.62
C SER A 91 9.11 -1.34 13.18
N ARG A 92 9.18 -2.48 12.49
CA ARG A 92 8.02 -3.26 12.09
C ARG A 92 7.30 -3.79 13.34
N LEU A 93 6.00 -3.55 13.43
CA LEU A 93 5.21 -3.99 14.58
C LEU A 93 4.70 -5.42 14.40
N LEU A 94 4.62 -6.15 15.51
CA LEU A 94 3.90 -7.41 15.58
C LEU A 94 2.39 -7.13 15.65
N VAL A 95 1.62 -7.75 14.77
CA VAL A 95 0.14 -7.62 14.73
C VAL A 95 -0.50 -8.76 15.50
N SER A 96 -0.04 -9.99 15.26
CA SER A 96 -0.48 -11.17 15.99
C SER A 96 0.72 -12.05 16.31
N PRO A 97 0.86 -12.55 17.54
CA PRO A 97 1.95 -13.45 17.91
C PRO A 97 1.86 -14.82 17.22
N GLY A 98 0.73 -15.15 16.56
CA GLY A 98 0.47 -16.48 16.04
C GLY A 98 0.15 -17.47 17.17
N ASP A 99 0.24 -18.76 16.86
CA ASP A 99 0.07 -19.86 17.80
C ASP A 99 0.97 -21.05 17.40
N PRO A 100 2.14 -21.22 18.05
CA PRO A 100 3.05 -22.32 17.74
C PRO A 100 2.52 -23.70 18.17
N GLU A 101 1.52 -23.74 19.06
CA GLU A 101 0.94 -24.98 19.59
C GLU A 101 -0.27 -25.46 18.77
N ALA A 102 -0.78 -24.62 17.86
CA ALA A 102 -1.81 -25.01 16.91
C ALA A 102 -1.31 -26.11 15.95
N SER A 103 -2.24 -26.90 15.40
CA SER A 103 -1.94 -27.93 14.40
C SER A 103 -2.70 -27.66 13.10
N PRO A 104 -2.02 -27.20 12.02
CA PRO A 104 -0.59 -26.84 11.94
C PRO A 104 -0.26 -25.54 12.73
N PRO A 105 1.03 -25.31 13.08
CA PRO A 105 1.46 -24.08 13.75
C PRO A 105 1.08 -22.83 12.96
N VAL A 106 0.60 -21.80 13.65
CA VAL A 106 0.24 -20.50 13.08
C VAL A 106 1.39 -19.54 13.31
N GLU A 107 2.05 -19.10 12.24
CA GLU A 107 3.17 -18.16 12.31
C GLU A 107 2.72 -16.75 12.77
N PRO A 108 3.62 -15.97 13.42
CA PRO A 108 3.35 -14.60 13.78
C PRO A 108 3.10 -13.72 12.55
N VAL A 109 2.13 -12.81 12.68
CA VAL A 109 1.79 -11.83 11.64
C VAL A 109 2.38 -10.48 12.01
N TYR A 110 3.18 -9.92 11.11
CA TYR A 110 3.77 -8.60 11.25
C TYR A 110 3.08 -7.55 10.36
N GLU A 111 3.32 -6.29 10.68
CA GLU A 111 2.91 -5.16 9.86
C GLU A 111 3.45 -5.30 8.43
N ASN A 112 2.60 -5.03 7.44
CA ASN A 112 3.00 -5.09 6.03
C ASN A 112 3.84 -3.88 5.61
N ASP A 113 4.57 -4.02 4.50
CA ASP A 113 5.49 -2.98 3.99
C ASP A 113 4.78 -1.66 3.68
N ALA A 114 3.53 -1.70 3.20
CA ALA A 114 2.76 -0.50 2.93
C ALA A 114 2.47 0.31 4.20
N SER A 115 2.14 -0.37 5.31
CA SER A 115 1.84 0.27 6.59
C SER A 115 3.12 0.78 7.26
N LEU A 116 4.18 -0.03 7.25
CA LEU A 116 5.50 0.37 7.75
C LEU A 116 6.02 1.60 7.00
N ARG A 117 5.97 1.61 5.66
CA ARG A 117 6.34 2.76 4.83
C ARG A 117 5.54 4.01 5.17
N ALA A 118 4.24 3.87 5.38
CA ALA A 118 3.37 4.97 5.74
C ALA A 118 3.66 5.50 7.16
N ARG A 119 4.15 4.68 8.09
CA ARG A 119 4.65 5.12 9.41
C ARG A 119 6.00 5.81 9.29
N VAL A 120 6.93 5.30 8.50
CA VAL A 120 8.23 5.95 8.21
C VAL A 120 8.02 7.35 7.63
N GLN A 121 7.09 7.51 6.68
CA GLN A 121 6.74 8.82 6.12
C GLN A 121 6.17 9.80 7.17
N ARG A 122 5.52 9.28 8.22
CA ARG A 122 4.97 10.06 9.34
C ARG A 122 5.96 10.30 10.48
N ALA A 123 7.13 9.66 10.48
CA ALA A 123 8.05 9.73 11.61
C ALA A 123 8.44 11.17 11.99
N PHE A 124 8.58 12.04 10.99
CA PHE A 124 8.88 13.46 11.23
C PHE A 124 7.74 14.24 11.86
N GLU A 125 6.48 13.83 11.66
CA GLU A 125 5.33 14.42 12.36
C GLU A 125 5.38 14.12 13.86
N GLY A 126 5.95 12.98 14.24
CA GLY A 126 6.13 12.55 15.63
C GLY A 126 7.22 13.29 16.40
N LEU A 127 8.13 14.02 15.73
CA LEU A 127 9.22 14.75 16.38
C LEU A 127 8.74 15.99 17.15
N SER A 128 7.54 16.49 16.84
CA SER A 128 7.01 17.68 17.49
C SER A 128 6.42 17.34 18.86
N VAL A 129 7.00 17.93 19.91
CA VAL A 129 6.50 17.86 21.30
C VAL A 129 5.37 18.86 21.60
N ALA A 130 5.00 19.71 20.65
CA ALA A 130 3.93 20.71 20.80
C ALA A 130 2.51 20.13 20.59
N GLY A 131 2.36 18.80 20.48
CA GLY A 131 1.08 18.11 20.31
C GLY A 131 0.29 18.47 19.04
N PRO A 132 0.91 18.61 17.84
CA PRO A 132 0.12 18.76 16.64
C PRO A 132 -0.70 17.49 16.38
N ARG A 133 -1.82 17.64 15.67
CA ARG A 133 -2.70 16.53 15.30
C ARG A 133 -1.95 15.33 14.70
N ALA A 134 -0.98 15.60 13.83
CA ALA A 134 -0.21 14.57 13.15
C ALA A 134 0.75 13.79 14.08
N ALA A 135 1.25 14.42 15.16
CA ALA A 135 2.08 13.74 16.16
C ALA A 135 1.26 12.69 16.93
N TYR A 136 0.07 13.07 17.41
CA TYR A 136 -0.84 12.13 18.08
C TYR A 136 -1.20 10.94 17.19
N VAL A 137 -1.48 11.20 15.91
CA VAL A 137 -1.76 10.13 14.93
C VAL A 137 -0.55 9.21 14.75
N PHE A 138 0.67 9.75 14.60
CA PHE A 138 1.88 8.94 14.46
C PHE A 138 2.14 8.06 15.69
N HIS A 139 2.04 8.63 16.89
CA HIS A 139 2.29 7.91 18.14
C HIS A 139 1.21 6.85 18.40
N ALA A 140 -0.06 7.15 18.08
CA ALA A 140 -1.14 6.17 18.16
C ALA A 140 -0.93 4.99 17.18
N LEU A 141 -0.55 5.28 15.93
CA LEU A 141 -0.22 4.25 14.93
C LEU A 141 1.01 3.41 15.30
N SER A 142 1.89 3.93 16.16
CA SER A 142 3.14 3.28 16.56
C SER A 142 3.03 2.53 17.89
N ALA A 143 1.92 2.67 18.61
CA ALA A 143 1.73 2.06 19.93
C ALA A 143 1.56 0.54 19.86
N ASP A 144 0.85 0.02 18.84
CA ASP A 144 0.56 -1.41 18.69
C ASP A 144 0.27 -1.75 17.22
N GLY A 145 0.74 -2.91 16.74
CA GLY A 145 0.57 -3.33 15.33
C GLY A 145 -0.88 -3.59 14.92
N ARG A 146 -1.77 -3.80 15.89
CA ARG A 146 -3.21 -3.96 15.67
C ARG A 146 -3.91 -2.65 15.31
N VAL A 147 -3.28 -1.48 15.50
CA VAL A 147 -3.86 -0.21 15.05
C VAL A 147 -3.81 -0.15 13.52
N ALA A 148 -4.98 -0.07 12.88
CA ALA A 148 -5.11 0.09 11.43
C ALA A 148 -5.03 1.54 10.99
N ASP A 149 -5.70 2.42 11.73
CA ASP A 149 -5.73 3.86 11.48
C ASP A 149 -6.00 4.62 12.79
N ALA A 150 -5.64 5.90 12.82
CA ALA A 150 -5.92 6.77 13.95
C ALA A 150 -6.24 8.19 13.47
N SER A 151 -7.15 8.85 14.18
CA SER A 151 -7.43 10.27 14.03
C SER A 151 -7.27 10.97 15.38
N ALA A 152 -6.90 12.24 15.37
CA ALA A 152 -6.83 13.06 16.57
C ALA A 152 -7.62 14.34 16.31
N GLU A 153 -8.43 14.77 17.26
CA GLU A 153 -9.23 15.99 17.20
C GLU A 153 -9.12 16.79 18.51
N SER A 154 -9.44 18.08 18.45
CA SER A 154 -9.51 18.93 19.64
C SER A 154 -10.86 19.65 19.66
N PRO A 155 -11.89 19.07 20.32
CA PRO A 155 -13.23 19.65 20.36
C PRO A 155 -13.30 20.91 21.24
N ALA A 156 -12.41 21.03 22.22
CA ALA A 156 -12.25 22.18 23.10
C ALA A 156 -10.76 22.43 23.40
N PRO A 157 -10.38 23.64 23.84
CA PRO A 157 -8.99 23.95 24.19
C PRO A 157 -8.42 22.95 25.19
N ALA A 158 -7.22 22.43 24.91
CA ALA A 158 -6.53 21.43 25.73
C ALA A 158 -7.36 20.15 25.99
N GLU A 159 -8.25 19.80 25.07
CA GLU A 159 -8.93 18.51 25.01
C GLU A 159 -8.50 17.83 23.71
N VAL A 160 -7.94 16.63 23.80
CA VAL A 160 -7.45 15.86 22.66
C VAL A 160 -8.20 14.53 22.66
N VAL A 161 -8.95 14.28 21.59
CA VAL A 161 -9.67 13.03 21.37
C VAL A 161 -8.97 12.25 20.27
N VAL A 162 -8.38 11.12 20.62
CA VAL A 162 -7.77 10.19 19.66
C VAL A 162 -8.72 9.03 19.41
N THR A 163 -9.10 8.82 18.15
CA THR A 163 -9.94 7.70 17.74
C THR A 163 -9.08 6.62 17.08
N VAL A 164 -9.23 5.38 17.53
CA VAL A 164 -8.45 4.22 17.10
C VAL A 164 -9.32 3.26 16.29
N LEU A 165 -8.87 2.92 15.09
CA LEU A 165 -9.44 1.86 14.27
C LEU A 165 -8.58 0.60 14.40
N SER A 166 -9.19 -0.53 14.77
CA SER A 166 -8.50 -1.82 14.83
C SER A 166 -8.35 -2.43 13.43
N ARG A 167 -7.28 -3.21 13.26
CA ARG A 167 -7.05 -4.06 12.08
C ARG A 167 -7.83 -5.36 12.15
N GLU A 168 -8.26 -5.75 13.35
CA GLU A 168 -8.96 -6.99 13.62
C GLU A 168 -10.48 -6.86 13.38
N GLY A 169 -11.13 -7.99 13.12
CA GLY A 169 -12.59 -8.08 13.05
C GLY A 169 -13.24 -7.05 12.11
N ASP A 170 -14.21 -6.31 12.63
CA ASP A 170 -14.95 -5.25 11.93
C ASP A 170 -14.26 -3.87 12.00
N GLY A 171 -13.20 -3.75 12.80
CA GLY A 171 -12.47 -2.51 13.05
C GLY A 171 -12.68 -1.93 14.45
N SER A 172 -13.60 -2.51 15.24
CA SER A 172 -13.79 -2.10 16.64
C SER A 172 -12.52 -2.34 17.46
N ALA A 173 -12.08 -1.32 18.21
CA ALA A 173 -10.93 -1.42 19.10
C ALA A 173 -11.36 -1.93 20.49
N GLY A 174 -10.79 -3.05 20.92
CA GLY A 174 -11.01 -3.60 22.27
C GLY A 174 -10.31 -2.78 23.35
N ALA A 175 -10.71 -2.96 24.61
CA ALA A 175 -10.18 -2.21 25.76
C ALA A 175 -8.65 -2.32 25.89
N ASP A 176 -8.07 -3.53 25.79
CA ASP A 176 -6.61 -3.72 25.84
C ASP A 176 -5.85 -2.91 24.78
N LEU A 177 -6.39 -2.80 23.56
CA LEU A 177 -5.77 -2.00 22.51
C LEU A 177 -5.85 -0.50 22.83
N LEU A 178 -7.01 -0.03 23.31
CA LEU A 178 -7.20 1.37 23.69
C LEU A 178 -6.31 1.76 24.88
N ASP A 179 -6.14 0.86 25.85
CA ASP A 179 -5.26 1.08 27.01
C ASP A 179 -3.79 1.20 26.57
N ARG A 180 -3.31 0.32 25.68
CA ARG A 180 -1.94 0.42 25.12
C ARG A 180 -1.70 1.73 24.37
N VAL A 181 -2.67 2.15 23.55
CA VAL A 181 -2.58 3.42 22.84
C VAL A 181 -2.61 4.58 23.83
N ASN A 182 -3.48 4.54 24.84
CA ASN A 182 -3.57 5.56 25.87
C ASN A 182 -2.26 5.67 26.66
N ASP A 183 -1.64 4.57 27.06
CA ASP A 183 -0.38 4.54 27.78
C ASP A 183 0.75 5.16 26.96
N ALA A 184 0.85 4.77 25.67
CA ALA A 184 1.84 5.33 24.75
C ALA A 184 1.67 6.85 24.59
N LEU A 185 0.43 7.30 24.43
CA LEU A 185 0.11 8.72 24.24
C LEU A 185 0.14 9.54 25.53
N SER A 186 0.05 8.90 26.70
CA SER A 186 0.05 9.59 28.00
C SER A 186 1.46 9.86 28.53
N SER A 187 2.50 9.32 27.87
CA SER A 187 3.91 9.57 28.19
C SER A 187 4.22 11.08 28.26
N GLU A 188 5.03 11.47 29.25
CA GLU A 188 5.47 12.86 29.44
C GLU A 188 6.30 13.41 28.27
N GLU A 189 6.89 12.53 27.46
CA GLU A 189 7.65 12.92 26.26
C GLU A 189 6.76 13.10 25.01
N VAL A 190 5.51 12.63 25.06
CA VAL A 190 4.58 12.61 23.93
C VAL A 190 3.49 13.67 24.08
N ARG A 191 2.87 13.73 25.26
CA ARG A 191 1.72 14.61 25.50
C ARG A 191 2.16 15.97 26.02
N PRO A 192 1.73 17.09 25.41
CA PRO A 192 1.85 18.40 26.05
C PRO A 192 1.19 18.42 27.42
N VAL A 193 1.85 19.09 28.37
CA VAL A 193 1.49 19.07 29.80
C VAL A 193 0.03 19.46 30.08
N ALA A 194 -0.53 20.37 29.29
CA ALA A 194 -1.89 20.88 29.51
C ALA A 194 -2.99 19.99 28.89
N ASP A 195 -2.64 19.05 28.01
CA ASP A 195 -3.63 18.34 27.19
C ASP A 195 -4.34 17.25 27.97
N ARG A 196 -5.67 17.29 27.94
CA ARG A 196 -6.56 16.23 28.45
C ARG A 196 -6.81 15.24 27.34
N LEU A 197 -6.11 14.12 27.39
CA LEU A 197 -6.20 13.05 26.40
C LEU A 197 -7.41 12.16 26.70
N THR A 198 -8.17 11.85 25.67
CA THR A 198 -9.17 10.77 25.63
C THR A 198 -8.88 9.89 24.43
N VAL A 199 -8.69 8.59 24.66
CA VAL A 199 -8.55 7.59 23.61
C VAL A 199 -9.84 6.79 23.53
N GLN A 200 -10.40 6.67 22.32
CA GLN A 200 -11.65 5.96 22.07
C GLN A 200 -11.56 5.08 20.81
N GLY A 201 -12.44 4.10 20.71
CA GLY A 201 -12.57 3.29 19.50
C GLY A 201 -13.36 4.00 18.40
N ALA A 202 -13.09 3.65 17.14
CA ALA A 202 -13.86 4.09 16.00
C ALA A 202 -15.32 3.62 16.09
N GLN A 203 -16.26 4.49 15.71
CA GLN A 203 -17.63 4.06 15.48
C GLN A 203 -17.72 3.38 14.11
N ILE A 204 -18.04 2.09 14.12
CA ILE A 204 -18.13 1.29 12.89
C ILE A 204 -19.51 1.45 12.24
N VAL A 205 -19.51 1.91 10.99
CA VAL A 205 -20.72 2.06 10.17
C VAL A 205 -20.80 0.90 9.19
N PRO A 206 -21.67 -0.10 9.41
CA PRO A 206 -21.80 -1.23 8.51
C PRO A 206 -22.49 -0.80 7.21
N TYR A 207 -22.05 -1.36 6.09
CA TYR A 207 -22.71 -1.22 4.80
C TYR A 207 -22.53 -2.49 3.95
N GLU A 208 -23.38 -2.65 2.94
CA GLU A 208 -23.26 -3.71 1.95
C GLU A 208 -23.14 -3.12 0.54
N VAL A 209 -22.47 -3.84 -0.34
CA VAL A 209 -22.41 -3.53 -1.77
C VAL A 209 -23.21 -4.57 -2.51
N LYS A 210 -24.29 -4.13 -3.17
CA LYS A 210 -25.11 -4.97 -4.04
C LYS A 210 -25.16 -4.36 -5.41
N ALA A 211 -24.68 -5.08 -6.42
CA ALA A 211 -24.63 -4.57 -7.79
C ALA A 211 -24.93 -5.65 -8.82
N THR A 212 -25.56 -5.23 -9.92
CA THR A 212 -25.74 -6.05 -11.11
C THR A 212 -24.96 -5.44 -12.27
N LEU A 213 -24.09 -6.24 -12.89
CA LEU A 213 -23.28 -5.82 -14.03
C LEU A 213 -23.92 -6.28 -15.33
N TRP A 214 -24.07 -5.35 -16.27
CA TRP A 214 -24.51 -5.61 -17.63
C TRP A 214 -23.29 -5.55 -18.53
N LEU A 215 -23.01 -6.66 -19.22
CA LEU A 215 -21.77 -6.86 -19.96
C LEU A 215 -21.99 -6.71 -21.46
N TYR A 216 -20.92 -6.45 -22.20
CA TYR A 216 -20.96 -6.60 -23.66
C TYR A 216 -21.09 -8.08 -24.07
N PRO A 217 -21.74 -8.39 -25.21
CA PRO A 217 -21.87 -9.76 -25.68
C PRO A 217 -20.51 -10.45 -25.89
N GLY A 218 -20.27 -11.54 -25.17
CA GLY A 218 -19.03 -12.31 -25.27
C GLY A 218 -18.98 -13.51 -24.31
N PRO A 219 -18.05 -14.45 -24.51
CA PRO A 219 -17.91 -15.63 -23.64
C PRO A 219 -17.21 -15.33 -22.30
N GLU A 220 -16.69 -14.12 -22.11
CA GLU A 220 -15.76 -13.74 -21.03
C GLU A 220 -16.45 -13.26 -19.74
N VAL A 221 -17.69 -13.68 -19.48
CA VAL A 221 -18.49 -13.22 -18.33
C VAL A 221 -17.79 -13.46 -16.99
N GLU A 222 -17.26 -14.67 -16.79
CA GLU A 222 -16.63 -15.07 -15.52
C GLU A 222 -15.32 -14.31 -15.24
N PRO A 223 -14.37 -14.17 -16.20
CA PRO A 223 -13.20 -13.31 -16.04
C PRO A 223 -13.55 -11.84 -15.72
N ILE A 224 -14.57 -11.27 -16.36
CA ILE A 224 -14.98 -9.88 -16.14
C ILE A 224 -15.53 -9.69 -14.72
N LEU A 225 -16.41 -10.60 -14.26
CA LEU A 225 -16.92 -10.56 -12.89
C LEU A 225 -15.79 -10.69 -11.86
N ALA A 226 -14.84 -11.61 -12.08
CA ALA A 226 -13.70 -11.78 -11.19
C ALA A 226 -12.84 -10.51 -11.12
N ALA A 227 -12.59 -9.84 -12.25
CA ALA A 227 -11.86 -8.58 -12.29
C ALA A 227 -12.59 -7.45 -11.55
N ALA A 228 -13.91 -7.32 -11.75
CA ALA A 228 -14.73 -6.32 -11.07
C ALA A 228 -14.76 -6.55 -9.55
N LEU A 229 -14.88 -7.81 -9.11
CA LEU A 229 -14.81 -8.19 -7.70
C LEU A 229 -13.45 -7.85 -7.09
N ALA A 230 -12.35 -8.22 -7.76
CA ALA A 230 -11.00 -7.92 -7.27
C ALA A 230 -10.75 -6.40 -7.13
N GLN A 231 -11.22 -5.60 -8.08
CA GLN A 231 -11.10 -4.13 -8.01
C GLN A 231 -11.98 -3.55 -6.90
N LEU A 232 -13.21 -4.05 -6.72
CA LEU A 232 -14.09 -3.66 -5.63
C LEU A 232 -13.49 -4.01 -4.26
N GLU A 233 -12.97 -5.22 -4.09
CA GLU A 233 -12.30 -5.65 -2.84
C GLU A 233 -11.10 -4.78 -2.52
N THR A 234 -10.29 -4.44 -3.54
CA THR A 234 -9.17 -3.50 -3.39
C THR A 234 -9.65 -2.13 -2.92
N TYR A 235 -10.72 -1.62 -3.51
CA TYR A 235 -11.33 -0.35 -3.11
C TYR A 235 -11.85 -0.41 -1.67
N VAL A 236 -12.65 -1.42 -1.32
CA VAL A 236 -13.21 -1.62 0.03
C VAL A 236 -12.10 -1.71 1.08
N GLY A 237 -11.04 -2.48 0.81
CA GLY A 237 -9.88 -2.58 1.69
C GLY A 237 -9.14 -1.24 1.87
N THR A 238 -9.01 -0.47 0.79
CA THR A 238 -8.36 0.86 0.82
C THR A 238 -9.20 1.92 1.55
N GLN A 239 -10.52 1.82 1.47
CA GLN A 239 -11.44 2.74 2.16
C GLN A 239 -11.66 2.41 3.63
N ARG A 240 -11.21 1.25 4.12
CA ARG A 240 -11.30 0.87 5.53
C ARG A 240 -10.33 1.69 6.39
N ARG A 241 -10.66 2.97 6.57
CA ARG A 241 -9.89 4.00 7.28
C ARG A 241 -10.86 5.01 7.91
N LEU A 242 -10.36 5.81 8.85
CA LEU A 242 -11.17 6.81 9.55
C LEU A 242 -11.53 7.98 8.63
N GLY A 243 -12.80 8.42 8.69
CA GLY A 243 -13.30 9.58 7.94
C GLY A 243 -13.28 9.41 6.42
N ARG A 244 -13.19 8.18 5.91
CA ARG A 244 -13.24 7.90 4.47
C ARG A 244 -14.65 7.52 4.03
N ASP A 245 -15.32 8.46 3.39
CA ASP A 245 -16.65 8.26 2.85
C ASP A 245 -16.70 7.14 1.80
N ILE A 246 -17.81 6.39 1.80
CA ILE A 246 -18.12 5.45 0.72
C ILE A 246 -19.06 6.14 -0.26
N ARG A 247 -18.50 6.58 -1.38
CA ARG A 247 -19.23 7.28 -2.44
C ARG A 247 -19.73 6.31 -3.49
N ARG A 248 -20.98 6.46 -3.91
CA ARG A 248 -21.58 5.64 -4.99
C ARG A 248 -20.79 5.76 -6.28
N SER A 249 -20.32 6.97 -6.62
CA SER A 249 -19.49 7.20 -7.81
C SER A 249 -18.20 6.39 -7.82
N ALA A 250 -17.57 6.21 -6.67
CA ALA A 250 -16.35 5.42 -6.54
C ALA A 250 -16.63 3.91 -6.63
N LEU A 251 -17.76 3.45 -6.09
CA LEU A 251 -18.22 2.07 -6.28
C LEU A 251 -18.56 1.79 -7.75
N PHE A 252 -19.21 2.73 -8.44
CA PHE A 252 -19.43 2.64 -9.89
C PHE A 252 -18.10 2.53 -10.63
N ALA A 253 -17.13 3.40 -10.33
CA ALA A 253 -15.82 3.37 -10.98
C ALA A 253 -15.06 2.06 -10.73
N ALA A 254 -15.12 1.52 -9.50
CA ALA A 254 -14.46 0.26 -9.15
C ALA A 254 -15.09 -0.97 -9.85
N LEU A 255 -16.39 -0.93 -10.13
CA LEU A 255 -17.12 -2.01 -10.81
C LEU A 255 -17.09 -1.89 -12.34
N HIS A 256 -16.70 -0.75 -12.89
CA HIS A 256 -16.72 -0.47 -14.32
C HIS A 256 -15.39 -0.86 -14.99
N VAL A 257 -15.10 -2.16 -14.96
CA VAL A 257 -13.93 -2.76 -15.63
C VAL A 257 -14.17 -2.92 -17.13
N GLU A 258 -13.11 -3.24 -17.88
CA GLU A 258 -13.22 -3.60 -19.29
C GLU A 258 -14.22 -4.76 -19.49
N GLY A 259 -15.12 -4.60 -20.47
CA GLY A 259 -16.20 -5.56 -20.73
C GLY A 259 -17.52 -5.26 -20.02
N VAL A 260 -17.55 -4.36 -19.03
CA VAL A 260 -18.79 -3.89 -18.40
C VAL A 260 -19.37 -2.71 -19.20
N GLN A 261 -20.63 -2.82 -19.60
CA GLN A 261 -21.35 -1.74 -20.29
C GLN A 261 -22.08 -0.83 -19.31
N ARG A 262 -22.74 -1.41 -18.30
CA ARG A 262 -23.50 -0.67 -17.30
C ARG A 262 -23.46 -1.38 -15.95
N VAL A 263 -23.40 -0.57 -14.90
CA VAL A 263 -23.47 -1.03 -13.52
C VAL A 263 -24.78 -0.55 -12.92
N GLU A 264 -25.52 -1.45 -12.29
CA GLU A 264 -26.70 -1.12 -11.50
C GLU A 264 -26.40 -1.33 -10.01
N LEU A 265 -26.14 -0.22 -9.30
CA LEU A 265 -25.77 -0.24 -7.89
C LEU A 265 -27.02 -0.11 -7.00
N LEU A 266 -27.47 -1.24 -6.44
CA LEU A 266 -28.63 -1.38 -5.55
C LEU A 266 -28.31 -0.90 -4.14
N GLN A 267 -27.14 -1.26 -3.61
CA GLN A 267 -26.65 -0.84 -2.30
C GLN A 267 -25.18 -0.38 -2.38
N PRO A 268 -24.79 0.67 -1.65
CA PRO A 268 -25.62 1.52 -0.78
C PRO A 268 -26.52 2.46 -1.60
N SER A 269 -27.78 2.65 -1.21
CA SER A 269 -28.75 3.49 -1.95
C SER A 269 -28.40 4.98 -2.00
N ALA A 270 -27.60 5.46 -1.04
CA ALA A 270 -27.02 6.79 -0.99
C ALA A 270 -25.54 6.70 -0.58
N ASP A 271 -24.80 7.80 -0.71
CA ASP A 271 -23.44 7.88 -0.20
C ASP A 271 -23.40 7.68 1.32
N VAL A 272 -22.42 6.91 1.79
CA VAL A 272 -22.15 6.76 3.23
C VAL A 272 -21.11 7.81 3.61
N VAL A 273 -21.57 8.89 4.25
CA VAL A 273 -20.71 9.98 4.72
C VAL A 273 -20.31 9.74 6.17
N LEU A 274 -19.01 9.80 6.45
CA LEU A 274 -18.42 9.49 7.73
C LEU A 274 -17.81 10.73 8.38
N THR A 275 -17.88 10.76 9.70
CA THR A 275 -17.09 11.69 10.51
C THR A 275 -15.66 11.19 10.70
N SER A 276 -14.77 12.04 11.20
CA SER A 276 -13.37 11.68 11.50
C SER A 276 -13.21 10.62 12.61
N SER A 277 -14.27 10.34 13.38
CA SER A 277 -14.32 9.28 14.38
C SER A 277 -15.05 8.01 13.90
N GLN A 278 -15.52 7.99 12.65
CA GLN A 278 -16.23 6.86 12.06
C GLN A 278 -15.38 6.17 10.99
N ALA A 279 -15.58 4.86 10.86
CA ALA A 279 -15.03 4.06 9.78
C ALA A 279 -16.13 3.15 9.21
N ALA A 280 -16.15 2.97 7.90
CA ALA A 280 -17.09 2.05 7.26
C ALA A 280 -16.56 0.61 7.29
N HIS A 281 -17.46 -0.34 7.50
CA HIS A 281 -17.17 -1.77 7.41
C HIS A 281 -18.11 -2.44 6.41
N CYS A 282 -17.56 -3.03 5.36
CA CYS A 282 -18.35 -3.74 4.36
C CYS A 282 -18.70 -5.13 4.88
N THR A 283 -19.97 -5.36 5.18
CA THR A 283 -20.45 -6.62 5.75
C THR A 283 -20.71 -7.69 4.70
N ALA A 284 -21.04 -7.28 3.47
CA ALA A 284 -21.31 -8.18 2.36
C ALA A 284 -21.04 -7.51 1.01
N ILE A 285 -20.51 -8.28 0.07
CA ILE A 285 -20.37 -7.93 -1.35
C ILE A 285 -21.16 -8.97 -2.14
N ASP A 286 -22.15 -8.51 -2.89
CA ASP A 286 -22.99 -9.33 -3.77
C ASP A 286 -23.03 -8.67 -5.15
N VAL A 287 -22.22 -9.22 -6.07
CA VAL A 287 -22.10 -8.73 -7.44
C VAL A 287 -22.43 -9.87 -8.39
N SER A 288 -23.39 -9.64 -9.27
CA SER A 288 -23.87 -10.64 -10.23
C SER A 288 -23.95 -10.06 -11.65
N ALA A 289 -23.87 -10.93 -12.66
CA ALA A 289 -24.15 -10.54 -14.04
C ALA A 289 -25.66 -10.53 -14.31
N GLY A 290 -26.17 -9.42 -14.83
CA GLY A 290 -27.57 -9.27 -15.27
C GLY A 290 -27.84 -9.84 -16.66
N GLY A 291 -26.78 -10.17 -17.41
CA GLY A 291 -26.83 -10.60 -18.80
C GLY A 291 -26.16 -9.57 -19.72
N PHE A 292 -26.60 -9.55 -20.98
CA PHE A 292 -26.14 -8.62 -22.00
C PHE A 292 -27.26 -7.60 -22.26
N ASP A 293 -26.93 -6.30 -22.31
CA ASP A 293 -27.85 -5.27 -22.80
C ASP A 293 -27.74 -5.27 -24.34
N GLU A 294 -28.86 -5.41 -25.05
CA GLU A 294 -28.93 -5.27 -26.53
C GLU A 294 -28.87 -3.81 -26.98
#